data_AF-A0A6L9FGW6-F1
#
_entry.id   AF-A0A6L9FGW6-F1
#
_cell.length_a   1.000
_cell.length_b   1.000
_cell.length_c   1.000
_cell.angle_alpha   90.00
_cell.angle_beta   90.00
_cell.angle_gamma   90.00
#
_symmetry.space_group_name_H-M   'P 1'
#
loop_
_entity.id
_entity.type
_entity.pdbx_description
1 polymer ?
#
loop_
_entity_poly.entity_id
_entity_poly.type
_entity_poly.pdbx_seq_one_letter_code
_entity_poly.pdbx_strand_id
1 'polypeptide(L)'
;MFYRIVSALRIKTQDVPKIVHVNYLSKYCQQFCLKQTSELSGGQEVLIVDGLKPGESVIDPFGQIKSMTPRSLKFVLDAKINGVAHYSSAVRLETQDPTKSVFERIPPLSASVVEYDKKSKRIPVEFPSIQEVLENPELDGLKSVNIDPVSMFAEDAETLIKEGQKFIDEPTLGGAAIMAAIAMPGKFLDEPVKKLVKTKFTGKYKGESITLDNVEVHNIQYLKRDRAEYTELRKAFNKSIRGDYLEALSKDPKAVSKLKDLGVPDSEIQKLAAKRVPSGFQVHHKLPLDDGGTNDFSNLVLIRNAPEHSAFTTYQKQTTTGISVGDSIELDWPIPNGDVYPIK
;
A
#
# COMPACT_ATOMS: atom_id res chain seq x y z
N MET A 1 -47.48 -25.40 5.13
CA MET A 1 -46.28 -24.55 5.15
C MET A 1 -46.52 -23.46 4.13
N PHE A 2 -46.66 -22.22 4.55
CA PHE A 2 -46.89 -21.11 3.62
C PHE A 2 -45.54 -20.55 3.20
N TYR A 3 -45.40 -20.27 1.91
CA TYR A 3 -44.21 -19.62 1.38
C TYR A 3 -44.62 -18.34 0.66
N ARG A 4 -43.70 -17.38 0.63
CA ARG A 4 -43.80 -16.19 -0.23
C ARG A 4 -42.43 -15.83 -0.76
N ILE A 5 -42.41 -15.35 -1.98
CA ILE A 5 -41.21 -14.78 -2.61
C ILE A 5 -41.34 -13.27 -2.49
N VAL A 6 -40.34 -12.65 -1.91
CA VAL A 6 -40.32 -11.20 -1.70
C VAL A 6 -38.98 -10.67 -2.20
N SER A 7 -39.00 -9.50 -2.83
CA SER A 7 -37.76 -8.79 -3.16
C SER A 7 -36.93 -8.53 -1.90
N ALA A 8 -35.62 -8.72 -1.98
CA ALA A 8 -34.71 -8.50 -0.86
C ALA A 8 -34.87 -7.11 -0.22
N LEU A 9 -35.15 -6.08 -1.02
CA LEU A 9 -35.35 -4.70 -0.57
C LEU A 9 -36.62 -4.48 0.27
N ARG A 10 -37.60 -5.38 0.18
CA ARG A 10 -38.91 -5.27 0.85
C ARG A 10 -39.06 -6.19 2.06
N ILE A 11 -37.96 -6.80 2.52
CA ILE A 11 -37.94 -7.67 3.71
C ILE A 11 -38.21 -6.84 4.96
N LYS A 12 -39.13 -7.32 5.80
CA LYS A 12 -39.37 -6.78 7.15
C LYS A 12 -38.46 -7.48 8.16
N THR A 13 -38.05 -6.80 9.23
CA THR A 13 -37.16 -7.36 10.26
C THR A 13 -37.71 -8.65 10.89
N GLN A 14 -39.02 -8.73 11.11
CA GLN A 14 -39.72 -9.92 11.61
C GLN A 14 -39.65 -11.15 10.68
N ASP A 15 -39.37 -10.93 9.39
CA ASP A 15 -39.38 -11.98 8.37
C ASP A 15 -38.00 -12.60 8.17
N VAL A 16 -36.94 -11.93 8.65
CA VAL A 16 -35.55 -12.37 8.48
C VAL A 16 -35.27 -13.79 9.00
N PRO A 17 -35.71 -14.21 10.20
CA PRO A 17 -35.46 -15.57 10.68
C PRO A 17 -36.18 -16.64 9.84
N LYS A 18 -37.15 -16.26 9.02
CA LYS A 18 -37.94 -17.16 8.16
C LYS A 18 -37.40 -17.28 6.74
N ILE A 19 -36.28 -16.64 6.42
CA ILE A 19 -35.68 -16.68 5.08
C ILE A 19 -34.85 -17.96 4.92
N VAL A 20 -35.09 -18.70 3.84
CA VAL A 20 -34.36 -19.92 3.48
C VAL A 20 -32.93 -19.60 3.05
N HIS A 21 -31.95 -20.29 3.63
CA HIS A 21 -30.55 -20.17 3.21
C HIS A 21 -30.29 -20.81 1.83
N VAL A 22 -29.33 -20.28 1.07
CA VAL A 22 -29.04 -20.71 -0.32
C VAL A 22 -28.77 -22.21 -0.44
N ASN A 23 -28.07 -22.80 0.53
CA ASN A 23 -27.80 -24.24 0.53
C ASN A 23 -29.06 -25.12 0.64
N TYR A 24 -30.16 -24.59 1.19
CA TYR A 24 -31.44 -25.29 1.32
C TYR A 24 -32.48 -24.83 0.28
N LEU A 25 -32.14 -23.84 -0.55
CA LEU A 25 -33.06 -23.28 -1.54
C LEU A 25 -33.52 -24.34 -2.53
N SER A 26 -32.63 -25.18 -3.05
CA SER A 26 -32.99 -26.27 -3.98
C SER A 26 -33.99 -27.26 -3.38
N LYS A 27 -33.84 -27.59 -2.08
CA LYS A 27 -34.73 -28.50 -1.36
C LYS A 27 -36.14 -27.92 -1.24
N TYR A 28 -36.23 -26.64 -0.85
CA TYR A 28 -37.51 -25.95 -0.71
C TYR A 28 -38.17 -25.62 -2.06
N CYS A 29 -37.39 -25.31 -3.09
CA CYS A 29 -37.90 -25.14 -4.46
C CYS A 29 -38.54 -26.43 -4.97
N GLN A 30 -37.90 -27.59 -4.76
CA GLN A 30 -38.50 -28.89 -5.11
C GLN A 30 -39.77 -29.18 -4.32
N GLN A 31 -39.77 -28.93 -3.01
CA GLN A 31 -40.91 -29.18 -2.14
C GLN A 31 -42.15 -28.33 -2.49
N PHE A 32 -41.95 -27.10 -2.97
CA PHE A 32 -43.03 -26.19 -3.36
C PHE A 32 -43.26 -26.13 -4.88
N CYS A 33 -42.64 -27.01 -5.66
CA CYS A 33 -42.72 -27.02 -7.13
C CYS A 33 -42.34 -25.66 -7.78
N LEU A 34 -41.37 -24.94 -7.20
CA LEU A 34 -40.88 -23.66 -7.69
C LEU A 34 -39.68 -23.86 -8.63
N LYS A 35 -39.62 -23.05 -9.70
CA LYS A 35 -38.41 -22.95 -10.51
C LYS A 35 -37.37 -22.12 -9.77
N GLN A 36 -36.16 -22.67 -9.63
CA GLN A 36 -35.04 -21.92 -9.08
C GLN A 36 -34.57 -20.89 -10.13
N THR A 37 -34.80 -19.61 -9.84
CA THR A 37 -34.40 -18.51 -10.72
C THR A 37 -33.02 -17.97 -10.33
N SER A 38 -32.40 -17.23 -11.26
CA SER A 38 -31.16 -16.49 -11.01
C SER A 38 -31.32 -15.44 -9.91
N GLU A 39 -32.50 -14.88 -9.77
CA GLU A 39 -32.88 -13.81 -8.85
C GLU A 39 -32.95 -14.35 -7.42
N LEU A 40 -33.51 -15.55 -7.24
CA LEU A 40 -33.52 -16.27 -5.96
C LEU A 40 -32.12 -16.76 -5.56
N SER A 41 -31.35 -17.27 -6.52
CA SER A 41 -29.99 -17.78 -6.26
C SER A 41 -28.98 -16.65 -6.03
N GLY A 42 -29.18 -15.50 -6.69
CA GLY A 42 -28.37 -14.29 -6.58
C GLY A 42 -28.76 -13.39 -5.40
N GLY A 43 -29.80 -13.74 -4.65
CA GLY A 43 -30.25 -13.00 -3.46
C GLY A 43 -30.93 -11.66 -3.77
N GLN A 44 -31.44 -11.46 -4.99
CA GLN A 44 -32.31 -10.33 -5.34
C GLN A 44 -33.74 -10.58 -4.85
N GLU A 45 -34.16 -11.83 -4.88
CA GLU A 45 -35.40 -12.32 -4.29
C GLU A 45 -35.08 -13.30 -3.16
N VAL A 46 -35.94 -13.32 -2.14
CA VAL A 46 -35.82 -14.25 -1.01
C VAL A 46 -37.06 -15.10 -0.88
N LEU A 47 -36.84 -16.37 -0.57
CA LEU A 47 -37.89 -17.31 -0.21
C LEU A 47 -38.11 -17.28 1.29
N ILE A 48 -39.28 -16.82 1.71
CA ILE A 48 -39.71 -16.80 3.11
C ILE A 48 -40.66 -17.97 3.32
N VAL A 49 -40.39 -18.81 4.32
CA VAL A 49 -41.19 -19.99 4.65
C VAL A 49 -41.63 -19.94 6.10
N ASP A 50 -42.95 -19.97 6.33
CA ASP A 50 -43.50 -20.06 7.68
C ASP A 50 -43.32 -21.49 8.22
N GLY A 51 -42.64 -21.61 9.37
CA GLY A 51 -42.30 -22.90 9.99
C GLY A 51 -40.97 -23.50 9.52
N LEU A 52 -40.03 -22.68 9.05
CA LEU A 52 -38.68 -23.10 8.67
C LEU A 52 -37.98 -23.85 9.81
N LYS A 53 -37.28 -24.95 9.50
CA LYS A 53 -36.58 -25.71 10.55
C LYS A 53 -35.43 -24.88 11.14
N PRO A 54 -35.18 -24.99 12.45
CA PRO A 54 -34.02 -24.36 13.07
C PRO A 54 -32.72 -24.78 12.36
N GLY A 55 -31.90 -23.80 11.98
CA GLY A 55 -30.66 -24.05 11.23
C GLY A 55 -30.78 -24.03 9.70
N GLU A 56 -31.99 -24.02 9.13
CA GLU A 56 -32.21 -23.86 7.67
C GLU A 56 -32.42 -22.39 7.25
N SER A 57 -32.49 -21.48 8.23
CA SER A 57 -32.55 -20.02 8.04
C SER A 57 -31.23 -19.41 7.57
N VAL A 58 -31.29 -18.25 6.92
CA VAL A 58 -30.12 -17.41 6.60
C VAL A 58 -29.40 -16.93 7.86
N ILE A 59 -30.11 -16.80 8.97
CA ILE A 59 -29.51 -16.52 10.27
C ILE A 59 -29.18 -17.83 10.99
N ASP A 60 -28.08 -17.85 11.74
CA ASP A 60 -27.76 -18.89 12.71
C ASP A 60 -28.53 -18.71 14.04
N PRO A 61 -28.46 -19.68 14.98
CA PRO A 61 -29.10 -19.55 16.29
C PRO A 61 -28.56 -18.38 17.15
N PHE A 62 -27.42 -17.79 16.79
CA PHE A 62 -26.75 -16.71 17.51
C PHE A 62 -27.04 -15.32 16.91
N GLY A 63 -27.89 -15.23 15.88
CA GLY A 63 -28.26 -13.96 15.25
C GLY A 63 -27.33 -13.52 14.12
N GLN A 64 -26.34 -14.33 13.71
CA GLN A 64 -25.40 -13.98 12.66
C GLN A 64 -25.82 -14.52 11.29
N ILE A 65 -25.47 -13.78 10.23
CA ILE A 65 -25.73 -14.17 8.84
C ILE A 65 -24.77 -15.30 8.44
N LYS A 66 -25.31 -16.44 7.99
CA LYS A 66 -24.51 -17.60 7.58
C LYS A 66 -23.62 -17.32 6.37
N SER A 67 -22.48 -18.00 6.35
CA SER A 67 -21.55 -18.01 5.21
C SER A 67 -22.23 -18.50 3.94
N MET A 68 -21.71 -18.12 2.77
CA MET A 68 -22.30 -18.42 1.45
C MET A 68 -23.63 -17.71 1.13
N THR A 69 -24.12 -16.82 1.99
CA THR A 69 -25.18 -15.87 1.64
C THR A 69 -24.66 -14.86 0.59
N PRO A 70 -25.38 -14.61 -0.52
CA PRO A 70 -24.99 -13.64 -1.54
C PRO A 70 -24.70 -12.27 -0.94
N ARG A 71 -23.64 -11.60 -1.45
CA ARG A 71 -23.19 -10.29 -0.92
C ARG A 71 -24.30 -9.24 -0.93
N SER A 72 -25.12 -9.23 -1.98
CA SER A 72 -26.30 -8.37 -2.14
C SER A 72 -27.29 -8.54 -0.98
N LEU A 73 -27.65 -9.79 -0.68
CA LEU A 73 -28.56 -10.12 0.40
C LEU A 73 -27.94 -9.84 1.77
N LYS A 74 -26.66 -10.16 1.96
CA LYS A 74 -25.94 -9.91 3.21
C LYS A 74 -25.99 -8.44 3.62
N PHE A 75 -25.76 -7.53 2.67
CA PHE A 75 -25.82 -6.08 2.93
C PHE A 75 -27.23 -5.63 3.39
N VAL A 76 -28.28 -6.13 2.75
CA VAL A 76 -29.66 -5.77 3.10
C VAL A 76 -30.05 -6.34 4.46
N LEU A 77 -29.65 -7.57 4.79
CA LEU A 77 -29.93 -8.19 6.07
C LEU A 77 -29.17 -7.53 7.22
N ASP A 78 -27.90 -7.17 7.01
CA ASP A 78 -27.07 -6.49 8.00
C ASP A 78 -27.68 -5.14 8.41
N ALA A 79 -28.11 -4.35 7.43
CA ALA A 79 -28.83 -3.08 7.65
C ALA A 79 -30.16 -3.25 8.41
N LYS A 80 -30.80 -4.43 8.33
CA LYS A 80 -32.08 -4.72 9.00
C LYS A 80 -31.91 -5.30 10.40
N ILE A 81 -30.84 -6.06 10.64
CA ILE A 81 -30.54 -6.72 11.93
C ILE A 81 -29.89 -5.72 12.88
N ASN A 82 -28.89 -4.96 12.42
CA ASN A 82 -28.11 -4.05 13.26
C ASN A 82 -28.74 -2.66 13.40
N GLY A 83 -29.85 -2.41 12.69
CA GLY A 83 -30.45 -1.08 12.59
C GLY A 83 -29.57 -0.12 11.78
N VAL A 84 -30.20 0.88 11.18
CA VAL A 84 -29.48 1.94 10.49
C VAL A 84 -28.72 2.74 11.56
N ALA A 85 -27.41 2.53 11.70
CA ALA A 85 -26.55 3.60 12.18
C ALA A 85 -26.76 4.77 11.21
N HIS A 86 -27.33 5.86 11.71
CA HIS A 86 -27.61 7.07 10.94
C HIS A 86 -26.32 7.57 10.25
N TYR A 87 -26.09 7.18 9.00
CA TYR A 87 -25.45 8.06 8.04
C TYR A 87 -26.55 8.93 7.46
N SER A 88 -26.83 10.07 8.11
CA SER A 88 -27.68 11.11 7.54
C SER A 88 -26.95 11.75 6.37
N SER A 89 -27.04 11.19 5.18
CA SER A 89 -26.79 11.93 3.93
C SER A 89 -28.04 12.74 3.58
N ALA A 90 -28.42 13.65 4.49
CA ALA A 90 -29.20 14.82 4.13
C ALA A 90 -28.19 15.88 3.65
N VAL A 91 -27.86 15.81 2.37
CA VAL A 91 -27.19 16.92 1.68
C VAL A 91 -28.16 18.10 1.71
N ARG A 92 -27.92 19.04 2.62
CA ARG A 92 -28.45 20.39 2.50
C ARG A 92 -27.70 21.00 1.31
N LEU A 93 -28.35 21.09 0.15
CA LEU A 93 -27.88 21.94 -0.94
C LEU A 93 -27.94 23.39 -0.45
N GLU A 94 -26.85 23.88 0.11
CA GLU A 94 -26.60 25.32 0.13
C GLU A 94 -26.18 25.71 -1.29
N THR A 95 -27.00 26.54 -1.92
CA THR A 95 -26.73 27.17 -3.21
C THR A 95 -25.44 27.99 -3.09
N GLN A 96 -24.32 27.44 -3.57
CA GLN A 96 -23.05 28.15 -3.66
C GLN A 96 -22.95 28.86 -5.02
N ASP A 97 -22.75 30.17 -4.94
CA ASP A 97 -22.58 31.09 -6.07
C ASP A 97 -21.38 30.68 -6.95
N PRO A 98 -21.57 30.39 -8.25
CA PRO A 98 -20.56 29.76 -9.11
C PRO A 98 -19.39 30.67 -9.51
N THR A 99 -19.30 31.89 -8.99
CA THR A 99 -18.34 32.90 -9.46
C THR A 99 -17.08 33.08 -8.61
N LYS A 100 -16.96 32.41 -7.44
CA LYS A 100 -15.79 32.60 -6.55
C LYS A 100 -14.76 31.48 -6.63
N SER A 101 -13.55 31.86 -7.04
CA SER A 101 -12.31 31.05 -7.05
C SER A 101 -11.98 30.46 -5.67
N VAL A 102 -11.41 29.26 -5.65
CA VAL A 102 -11.00 28.53 -4.42
C VAL A 102 -10.01 29.34 -3.57
N PHE A 103 -9.21 30.21 -4.18
CA PHE A 103 -8.22 31.04 -3.49
C PHE A 103 -8.82 32.18 -2.65
N GLU A 104 -10.04 32.62 -2.95
CA GLU A 104 -10.73 33.66 -2.17
C GLU A 104 -11.44 33.12 -0.92
N ARG A 105 -11.45 31.79 -0.73
CA ARG A 105 -12.13 31.12 0.39
C ARG A 105 -11.22 30.83 1.59
N ILE A 106 -9.95 31.21 1.52
CA ILE A 106 -8.99 31.04 2.62
C ILE A 106 -9.00 32.32 3.46
N PRO A 107 -9.34 32.28 4.76
CA PRO A 107 -9.22 33.46 5.60
C PRO A 107 -7.74 33.86 5.71
N PRO A 108 -7.41 35.16 5.67
CA PRO A 108 -6.03 35.59 5.86
C PRO A 108 -5.58 35.22 7.28
N LEU A 109 -4.40 34.60 7.38
CA LEU A 109 -3.73 34.32 8.65
C LEU A 109 -3.57 35.62 9.43
N SER A 110 -4.32 35.77 10.52
CA SER A 110 -4.13 36.86 11.46
C SER A 110 -2.76 36.70 12.12
N ALA A 111 -1.93 37.72 11.91
CA ALA A 111 -0.60 37.83 12.47
C ALA A 111 -0.65 37.82 14.02
N SER A 112 -0.18 36.74 14.62
CA SER A 112 0.39 36.75 15.97
C SER A 112 1.91 36.64 15.80
N VAL A 113 2.53 37.81 15.61
CA VAL A 113 3.97 37.98 15.68
C VAL A 113 4.38 37.78 17.13
N VAL A 114 4.98 36.64 17.45
CA VAL A 114 5.83 36.50 18.63
C VAL A 114 7.26 36.70 18.14
N GLU A 115 7.78 37.91 18.34
CA GLU A 115 9.20 38.23 18.13
C GLU A 115 10.05 37.37 19.08
N TYR A 116 10.82 36.44 18.53
CA TYR A 116 11.95 35.84 19.24
C TYR A 116 13.22 36.60 18.91
N ASP A 117 13.73 37.31 19.93
CA ASP A 117 14.96 38.09 19.90
C ASP A 117 16.17 37.16 19.64
N LYS A 118 16.87 37.38 18.52
CA LYS A 118 17.95 36.52 18.03
C LYS A 118 19.29 36.97 18.63
N LYS A 119 19.52 36.69 19.91
CA LYS A 119 20.86 36.78 20.53
C LYS A 119 21.50 35.40 20.64
N SER A 120 22.17 34.97 19.57
CA SER A 120 23.09 33.82 19.60
C SER A 120 24.46 34.27 20.12
N LYS A 121 24.75 34.02 21.40
CA LYS A 121 26.14 33.90 21.87
C LYS A 121 26.65 32.53 21.42
N ARG A 122 27.69 32.50 20.57
CA ARG A 122 28.42 31.26 20.26
C ARG A 122 29.18 30.84 21.52
N ILE A 123 28.86 29.68 22.07
CA ILE A 123 29.70 28.98 23.05
C ILE A 123 30.55 28.00 22.22
N PRO A 124 31.89 28.06 22.26
CA PRO A 124 32.72 27.04 21.64
C PRO A 124 32.56 25.74 22.43
N VAL A 125 32.08 24.69 21.79
CA VAL A 125 32.13 23.33 22.32
C VAL A 125 33.36 22.69 21.69
N GLU A 126 34.45 22.57 22.44
CA GLU A 126 35.58 21.72 22.07
C GLU A 126 35.17 20.26 22.27
N PHE A 127 35.33 19.45 21.23
CA PHE A 127 35.12 18.01 21.30
C PHE A 127 36.44 17.34 21.69
N PRO A 128 36.43 16.36 22.62
CA PRO A 128 37.62 15.60 22.96
C PRO A 128 38.04 14.70 21.79
N SER A 129 39.35 14.46 21.69
CA SER A 129 39.92 13.65 20.61
C SER A 129 39.70 12.15 20.85
N ILE A 130 39.70 11.35 19.77
CA ILE A 130 39.49 9.89 19.83
C ILE A 130 40.46 9.19 20.80
N GLN A 131 41.66 9.75 21.01
CA GLN A 131 42.63 9.23 21.98
C GLN A 131 42.19 9.36 23.45
N GLU A 132 41.43 10.38 23.84
CA GLU A 132 41.00 10.60 25.25
C GLU A 132 39.87 9.67 25.68
N VAL A 133 39.09 9.15 24.73
CA VAL A 133 37.97 8.22 25.00
C VAL A 133 38.48 6.80 25.26
N LEU A 134 39.67 6.46 24.77
CA LEU A 134 40.29 5.15 24.95
C LEU A 134 40.96 4.93 26.33
N GLU A 135 41.09 5.98 27.15
CA GLU A 135 41.88 5.91 28.40
C GLU A 135 41.05 5.81 29.70
N ASN A 136 39.72 5.69 29.65
CA ASN A 136 38.88 5.60 30.87
C ASN A 136 38.04 4.31 30.94
N PRO A 137 38.58 3.22 31.53
CA PRO A 137 37.92 1.92 31.61
C PRO A 137 37.21 1.65 32.95
N GLU A 138 36.58 2.65 33.57
CA GLU A 138 35.81 2.43 34.81
C GLU A 138 34.40 3.01 34.70
N LEU A 139 33.42 2.14 34.47
CA LEU A 139 32.12 2.13 35.13
C LEU A 139 31.41 0.81 34.76
N ASP A 140 31.70 -0.19 35.57
CA ASP A 140 31.24 -1.57 35.46
C ASP A 140 29.89 -1.77 36.19
N GLY A 141 29.08 -2.73 35.73
CA GLY A 141 28.09 -3.43 36.55
C GLY A 141 26.61 -3.36 36.12
N LEU A 142 26.14 -4.37 35.36
CA LEU A 142 25.42 -5.54 35.92
C LEU A 142 24.83 -6.49 34.85
N LYS A 143 25.43 -7.70 34.83
CA LYS A 143 24.97 -9.05 34.39
C LYS A 143 24.84 -9.40 32.90
N SER A 144 25.73 -10.32 32.55
CA SER A 144 25.97 -11.01 31.28
C SER A 144 24.99 -12.14 30.98
N VAL A 145 24.49 -12.15 29.74
CA VAL A 145 24.20 -13.39 28.99
C VAL A 145 25.36 -13.57 28.03
N ASN A 146 26.00 -14.73 28.09
CA ASN A 146 27.16 -15.07 27.27
C ASN A 146 26.76 -15.20 25.79
N ILE A 147 26.86 -14.11 25.04
CA ILE A 147 26.92 -14.10 23.59
C ILE A 147 28.28 -13.50 23.29
N ASP A 148 29.21 -14.30 22.76
CA ASP A 148 30.54 -13.86 22.39
C ASP A 148 30.45 -12.75 21.31
N PRO A 149 30.69 -11.47 21.66
CA PRO A 149 30.56 -10.36 20.74
C PRO A 149 31.70 -10.33 19.71
N VAL A 150 32.79 -11.06 19.94
CA VAL A 150 33.98 -11.02 19.08
C VAL A 150 33.74 -11.85 17.82
N SER A 151 32.91 -12.88 17.88
CA SER A 151 32.61 -13.75 16.73
C SER A 151 31.68 -13.12 15.70
N MET A 152 30.81 -12.17 16.09
CA MET A 152 29.83 -11.55 15.18
C MET A 152 30.34 -10.24 14.53
N PHE A 153 31.42 -9.65 15.08
CA PHE A 153 32.03 -8.41 14.56
C PHE A 153 33.31 -8.64 13.75
N ALA A 154 33.97 -9.79 13.89
CA ALA A 154 35.22 -10.07 13.18
C ALA A 154 35.02 -10.26 11.66
N GLU A 155 33.94 -10.94 11.24
CA GLU A 155 33.68 -11.16 9.82
C GLU A 155 33.37 -9.84 9.07
N ASP A 156 32.62 -8.92 9.69
CA ASP A 156 32.26 -7.63 9.07
C ASP A 156 33.43 -6.63 9.04
N ALA A 157 34.28 -6.62 10.08
CA ALA A 157 35.46 -5.74 10.14
C ALA A 157 36.55 -6.17 9.15
N GLU A 158 36.83 -7.47 9.00
CA GLU A 158 37.80 -7.96 8.01
C GLU A 158 37.35 -7.68 6.58
N THR A 159 36.04 -7.74 6.32
CA THR A 159 35.46 -7.43 5.00
C THR A 159 35.61 -5.94 4.68
N LEU A 160 35.30 -5.06 5.65
CA LEU A 160 35.52 -3.62 5.54
C LEU A 160 36.99 -3.22 5.40
N ILE A 161 37.90 -3.91 6.10
CA ILE A 161 39.35 -3.67 6.00
C ILE A 161 39.88 -4.14 4.64
N LYS A 162 39.45 -5.30 4.14
CA LYS A 162 39.78 -5.77 2.78
C LYS A 162 39.24 -4.85 1.70
N GLU A 163 38.00 -4.37 1.85
CA GLU A 163 37.39 -3.40 0.92
C GLU A 163 38.10 -2.04 0.96
N GLY A 164 38.52 -1.59 2.15
CA GLY A 164 39.34 -0.40 2.33
C GLY A 164 40.74 -0.53 1.73
N GLN A 165 41.41 -1.67 1.87
CA GLN A 165 42.71 -1.94 1.23
C GLN A 165 42.59 -2.02 -0.29
N LYS A 166 41.55 -2.67 -0.80
CA LYS A 166 41.29 -2.74 -2.25
C LYS A 166 41.01 -1.37 -2.86
N PHE A 167 40.47 -0.42 -2.09
CA PHE A 167 40.29 0.97 -2.51
C PHE A 167 41.61 1.76 -2.58
N ILE A 168 42.58 1.46 -1.71
CA ILE A 168 43.93 2.07 -1.77
C ILE A 168 44.67 1.59 -3.03
N ASP A 169 44.53 0.30 -3.36
CA ASP A 169 45.19 -0.30 -4.52
C ASP A 169 44.56 0.13 -5.85
N GLU A 170 43.22 0.24 -5.92
CA GLU A 170 42.48 0.69 -7.11
C GLU A 170 41.45 1.77 -6.73
N PRO A 171 41.83 3.06 -6.75
CA PRO A 171 40.91 4.13 -6.40
C PRO A 171 39.82 4.28 -7.48
N THR A 172 38.63 3.75 -7.18
CA THR A 172 37.44 3.96 -8.03
C THR A 172 36.66 5.18 -7.55
N LEU A 173 35.98 5.85 -8.48
CA LEU A 173 35.09 6.98 -8.15
C LEU A 173 34.03 6.59 -7.10
N GLY A 174 33.63 5.31 -7.07
CA GLY A 174 32.70 4.73 -6.10
C GLY A 174 33.26 4.59 -4.69
N GLY A 175 34.49 4.09 -4.55
CA GLY A 175 35.12 4.00 -3.23
C GLY A 175 35.41 5.37 -2.62
N ALA A 176 35.74 6.37 -3.44
CA ALA A 176 35.99 7.74 -2.98
C ALA A 176 34.72 8.39 -2.42
N ALA A 177 33.57 8.11 -3.04
CA ALA A 177 32.27 8.62 -2.59
C ALA A 177 31.83 7.98 -1.26
N ILE A 178 32.07 6.68 -1.07
CA ILE A 178 31.78 5.97 0.19
C ILE A 178 32.63 6.54 1.33
N MET A 179 33.94 6.73 1.10
CA MET A 179 34.83 7.34 2.08
C MET A 179 34.42 8.77 2.42
N ALA A 180 33.97 9.56 1.43
CA ALA A 180 33.46 10.91 1.66
C ALA A 180 32.16 10.92 2.48
N ALA A 181 31.28 9.93 2.30
CA ALA A 181 30.04 9.80 3.06
C ALA A 181 30.30 9.40 4.53
N ILE A 182 31.25 8.51 4.77
CA ILE A 182 31.69 8.13 6.12
C ILE A 182 32.37 9.32 6.82
N ALA A 183 33.19 10.08 6.07
CA ALA A 183 33.93 11.23 6.60
C ALA A 183 33.08 12.49 6.83
N MET A 184 31.87 12.57 6.27
CA MET A 184 30.97 13.74 6.45
C MET A 184 29.59 13.33 6.96
N PRO A 185 29.41 13.12 8.28
CA PRO A 185 28.10 12.90 8.87
C PRO A 185 27.20 14.13 8.62
N GLY A 186 26.06 13.93 7.95
CA GLY A 186 24.98 14.93 7.88
C GLY A 186 24.97 15.90 6.68
N LYS A 187 25.82 15.71 5.66
CA LYS A 187 25.65 16.41 4.36
C LYS A 187 24.96 15.49 3.35
N PHE A 188 23.82 15.96 2.83
CA PHE A 188 22.99 15.25 1.85
C PHE A 188 23.84 14.79 0.65
N LEU A 189 23.74 13.50 0.34
CA LEU A 189 24.36 12.88 -0.82
C LEU A 189 23.80 13.52 -2.10
N ASP A 190 24.69 14.02 -2.96
CA ASP A 190 24.29 14.52 -4.28
C ASP A 190 23.63 13.38 -5.08
N GLU A 191 22.65 13.72 -5.93
CA GLU A 191 21.94 12.82 -6.86
C GLU A 191 22.84 11.77 -7.60
N PRO A 192 24.06 12.12 -8.07
CA PRO A 192 25.00 11.14 -8.63
C PRO A 192 25.51 10.08 -7.63
N VAL A 193 25.60 10.39 -6.34
CA VAL A 193 26.05 9.45 -5.28
C VAL A 193 24.92 8.51 -4.87
N LYS A 194 23.66 8.97 -4.85
CA LYS A 194 22.48 8.11 -4.73
C LYS A 194 22.38 7.07 -5.86
N LYS A 195 22.79 7.43 -7.08
CA LYS A 195 22.92 6.49 -8.21
C LYS A 195 23.99 5.42 -8.01
N LEU A 196 24.96 5.66 -7.13
CA LEU A 196 26.16 4.84 -6.97
C LEU A 196 26.04 3.85 -5.80
N VAL A 197 25.26 4.18 -4.77
CA VAL A 197 24.81 3.20 -3.77
C VAL A 197 23.71 2.36 -4.43
N LYS A 198 24.08 1.21 -4.99
CA LYS A 198 23.12 0.23 -5.50
C LYS A 198 22.28 -0.26 -4.32
N THR A 199 21.18 0.41 -4.04
CA THR A 199 20.21 -0.03 -3.04
C THR A 199 19.55 -1.31 -3.54
N LYS A 200 19.69 -2.37 -2.75
CA LYS A 200 19.22 -3.72 -3.08
C LYS A 200 18.07 -4.10 -2.16
N PHE A 201 17.07 -4.74 -2.72
CA PHE A 201 15.96 -5.30 -1.97
C PHE A 201 15.81 -6.78 -2.30
N THR A 202 15.69 -7.63 -1.28
CA THR A 202 15.45 -9.06 -1.47
C THR A 202 13.97 -9.37 -1.24
N GLY A 203 13.27 -9.73 -2.31
CA GLY A 203 11.85 -10.12 -2.29
C GLY A 203 11.66 -11.59 -2.61
N LYS A 204 10.42 -12.08 -2.59
CA LYS A 204 10.08 -13.46 -2.94
C LYS A 204 9.28 -13.54 -4.24
N TYR A 205 9.67 -14.44 -5.14
CA TYR A 205 8.92 -14.78 -6.34
C TYR A 205 8.78 -16.31 -6.46
N LYS A 206 7.55 -16.82 -6.53
CA LYS A 206 7.25 -18.27 -6.58
C LYS A 206 7.90 -19.10 -5.44
N GLY A 207 8.15 -18.47 -4.30
CA GLY A 207 8.79 -19.11 -3.14
C GLY A 207 10.31 -18.95 -3.09
N GLU A 208 10.95 -18.51 -4.17
CA GLU A 208 12.40 -18.25 -4.23
C GLU A 208 12.70 -16.79 -3.86
N SER A 209 13.84 -16.57 -3.19
CA SER A 209 14.34 -15.23 -2.88
C SER A 209 15.03 -14.64 -4.10
N ILE A 210 14.59 -13.47 -4.54
CA ILE A 210 15.20 -12.71 -5.64
C ILE A 210 15.75 -11.39 -5.10
N THR A 211 16.91 -10.96 -5.60
CA THR A 211 17.46 -9.64 -5.30
C THR A 211 17.16 -8.68 -6.43
N LEU A 212 16.57 -7.54 -6.09
CA LEU A 212 16.18 -6.46 -6.98
C LEU A 212 17.10 -5.27 -6.73
N ASP A 213 17.77 -4.79 -7.78
CA ASP A 213 18.64 -3.61 -7.72
C ASP A 213 17.83 -2.31 -7.90
N ASN A 214 18.41 -1.19 -7.45
CA ASN A 214 17.84 0.15 -7.58
C ASN A 214 16.47 0.29 -6.89
N VAL A 215 16.40 -0.20 -5.65
CA VAL A 215 15.22 -0.16 -4.78
C VAL A 215 15.60 0.47 -3.45
N GLU A 216 15.03 1.64 -3.14
CA GLU A 216 15.22 2.28 -1.83
C GLU A 216 14.26 1.68 -0.81
N VAL A 217 14.76 1.36 0.38
CA VAL A 217 13.93 0.91 1.50
C VAL A 217 13.77 2.08 2.46
N HIS A 218 12.53 2.51 2.66
CA HIS A 218 12.18 3.63 3.55
C HIS A 218 11.40 3.11 4.73
N ASN A 219 11.73 3.57 5.94
CA ASN A 219 10.88 3.32 7.10
C ASN A 219 9.66 4.25 7.00
N ILE A 220 8.47 3.67 6.91
CA ILE A 220 7.20 4.38 6.78
C ILE A 220 6.26 3.99 7.91
N GLN A 221 5.42 4.93 8.32
CA GLN A 221 4.26 4.64 9.14
C GLN A 221 3.10 4.27 8.22
N TYR A 222 2.81 2.97 8.12
CA TYR A 222 1.71 2.44 7.31
C TYR A 222 0.40 2.59 8.07
N LEU A 223 -0.51 3.41 7.54
CA LEU A 223 -1.86 3.60 8.05
C LEU A 223 -2.86 3.01 7.06
N LYS A 224 -3.60 1.98 7.48
CA LYS A 224 -4.55 1.35 6.57
C LYS A 224 -5.75 2.26 6.29
N ARG A 225 -5.83 2.75 5.06
CA ARG A 225 -6.84 3.71 4.59
C ARG A 225 -8.26 3.15 4.66
N ASP A 226 -9.22 4.05 4.85
CA ASP A 226 -10.64 3.75 4.72
C ASP A 226 -10.98 3.13 3.34
N ARG A 227 -11.90 2.18 3.33
CA ARG A 227 -12.23 1.41 2.12
C ARG A 227 -13.01 2.23 1.09
N ALA A 228 -13.81 3.21 1.50
CA ALA A 228 -14.52 4.08 0.58
C ALA A 228 -13.54 5.02 -0.13
N GLU A 229 -12.63 5.65 0.64
CA GLU A 229 -11.58 6.51 0.08
C GLU A 229 -10.68 5.75 -0.90
N TYR A 230 -10.17 4.57 -0.50
CA TYR A 230 -9.41 3.67 -1.38
C TYR A 230 -10.14 3.39 -2.69
N THR A 231 -11.45 3.11 -2.60
CA THR A 231 -12.26 2.75 -3.77
C THR A 231 -12.39 3.91 -4.75
N GLU A 232 -12.56 5.14 -4.25
CA GLU A 232 -12.61 6.33 -5.11
C GLU A 232 -11.26 6.62 -5.78
N LEU A 233 -10.15 6.51 -5.03
CA LEU A 233 -8.81 6.63 -5.62
C LEU A 233 -8.55 5.56 -6.69
N ARG A 234 -8.98 4.32 -6.44
CA ARG A 234 -8.83 3.22 -7.41
C ARG A 234 -9.71 3.41 -8.65
N LYS A 235 -10.93 3.95 -8.50
CA LYS A 235 -11.79 4.32 -9.63
C LYS A 235 -11.16 5.41 -10.47
N ALA A 236 -10.65 6.47 -9.85
CA ALA A 236 -9.96 7.56 -10.54
C ALA A 236 -8.74 7.05 -11.32
N PHE A 237 -7.94 6.18 -10.69
CA PHE A 237 -6.79 5.53 -11.32
C PHE A 237 -7.19 4.76 -12.59
N ASN A 238 -8.21 3.92 -12.49
CA ASN A 238 -8.67 3.09 -13.59
C ASN A 238 -9.35 3.88 -14.71
N LYS A 239 -9.97 5.02 -14.39
CA LYS A 239 -10.74 5.84 -15.33
C LYS A 239 -9.85 6.59 -16.31
N SER A 240 -8.84 7.31 -15.84
CA SER A 240 -8.02 8.17 -16.71
C SER A 240 -6.54 8.19 -16.33
N ILE A 241 -6.23 8.29 -15.04
CA ILE A 241 -4.87 8.57 -14.55
C ILE A 241 -3.86 7.52 -15.05
N ARG A 242 -4.21 6.24 -15.00
CA ARG A 242 -3.34 5.18 -15.54
C ARG A 242 -3.05 5.39 -17.03
N GLY A 243 -4.04 5.78 -17.81
CA GLY A 243 -3.88 6.04 -19.24
C GLY A 243 -3.05 7.30 -19.50
N ASP A 244 -3.32 8.37 -18.74
CA ASP A 244 -2.61 9.65 -18.86
C ASP A 244 -1.13 9.52 -18.47
N TYR A 245 -0.83 8.71 -17.46
CA TYR A 245 0.55 8.36 -17.07
C TYR A 245 1.28 7.63 -18.21
N LEU A 246 0.65 6.64 -18.84
CA LEU A 246 1.25 5.92 -19.98
C LEU A 246 1.49 6.85 -21.17
N GLU A 247 0.54 7.74 -21.45
CA GLU A 247 0.69 8.75 -22.50
C GLU A 247 1.87 9.70 -22.20
N ALA A 248 2.02 10.13 -20.94
CA ALA A 248 3.14 10.95 -20.51
C ALA A 248 4.48 10.22 -20.69
N LEU A 249 4.56 8.94 -20.31
CA LEU A 249 5.76 8.12 -20.53
C LEU A 249 6.13 7.98 -22.01
N SER A 250 5.14 7.94 -22.92
CA SER A 250 5.42 7.88 -24.36
C SER A 250 6.12 9.14 -24.90
N LYS A 251 5.96 10.27 -24.21
CA LYS A 251 6.55 11.57 -24.56
C LYS A 251 7.91 11.79 -23.90
N ASP A 252 8.27 10.99 -22.89
CA ASP A 252 9.57 11.07 -22.24
C ASP A 252 10.62 10.22 -22.98
N PRO A 253 11.64 10.85 -23.61
CA PRO A 253 12.68 10.11 -24.32
C PRO A 253 13.50 9.20 -23.39
N LYS A 254 13.62 9.53 -22.09
CA LYS A 254 14.36 8.70 -21.13
C LYS A 254 13.61 7.39 -20.84
N ALA A 255 12.30 7.46 -20.59
CA ALA A 255 11.45 6.28 -20.41
C ALA A 255 11.45 5.38 -21.66
N VAL A 256 11.32 5.98 -22.85
CA VAL A 256 11.36 5.24 -24.12
C VAL A 256 12.71 4.55 -24.33
N SER A 257 13.83 5.23 -24.06
CA SER A 257 15.16 4.62 -24.15
C SER A 257 15.29 3.43 -23.21
N LYS A 258 14.88 3.56 -21.94
CA LYS A 258 14.94 2.46 -20.97
C LYS A 258 14.14 1.25 -21.44
N LEU A 259 12.95 1.45 -22.00
CA LEU A 259 12.15 0.34 -22.52
C LEU A 259 12.84 -0.37 -23.69
N LYS A 260 13.51 0.38 -24.58
CA LYS A 260 14.32 -0.19 -25.66
C LYS A 260 15.51 -0.99 -25.12
N ASP A 261 16.20 -0.47 -24.11
CA ASP A 261 17.35 -1.14 -23.47
C ASP A 261 16.92 -2.47 -22.82
N LEU A 262 15.70 -2.51 -22.29
CA LEU A 262 15.05 -3.71 -21.75
C LEU A 262 14.56 -4.69 -22.82
N GLY A 263 14.73 -4.38 -24.11
CA GLY A 263 14.34 -5.22 -25.24
C GLY A 263 12.85 -5.17 -25.58
N VAL A 264 12.12 -4.14 -25.15
CA VAL A 264 10.71 -3.96 -25.52
C VAL A 264 10.64 -3.51 -26.98
N PRO A 265 9.87 -4.20 -27.84
CA PRO A 265 9.79 -3.85 -29.26
C PRO A 265 9.05 -2.53 -29.45
N ASP A 266 9.42 -1.77 -30.50
CA ASP A 266 8.84 -0.46 -30.78
C ASP A 266 7.31 -0.50 -30.92
N SER A 267 6.75 -1.60 -31.45
CA SER A 267 5.30 -1.81 -31.55
C SER A 267 4.59 -1.86 -30.18
N GLU A 268 5.26 -2.37 -29.15
CA GLU A 268 4.75 -2.37 -27.78
C GLU A 268 4.94 -1.00 -27.12
N ILE A 269 6.05 -0.30 -27.40
CA ILE A 269 6.29 1.06 -26.90
C ILE A 269 5.25 2.04 -27.45
N GLN A 270 4.86 1.91 -28.73
CA GLN A 270 3.82 2.74 -29.35
C GLN A 270 2.45 2.62 -28.66
N LYS A 271 2.18 1.50 -27.96
CA LYS A 271 0.94 1.34 -27.18
C LYS A 271 0.80 2.37 -26.06
N LEU A 272 1.92 2.88 -25.53
CA LEU A 272 1.92 3.89 -24.47
C LEU A 272 1.19 5.16 -24.90
N ALA A 273 1.45 5.64 -26.11
CA ALA A 273 0.77 6.82 -26.68
C ALA A 273 -0.74 6.58 -26.83
N ALA A 274 -1.16 5.33 -27.04
CA ALA A 274 -2.57 4.92 -27.08
C ALA A 274 -3.15 4.58 -25.69
N LYS A 275 -2.50 4.99 -24.60
CA LYS A 275 -2.91 4.74 -23.20
C LYS A 275 -3.01 3.25 -22.83
N ARG A 276 -2.24 2.41 -23.54
CA ARG A 276 -2.21 0.95 -23.35
C ARG A 276 -0.86 0.52 -22.81
N VAL A 277 -0.89 -0.50 -21.96
CA VAL A 277 0.32 -1.02 -21.31
C VAL A 277 1.03 -2.00 -22.26
N PRO A 278 2.37 -1.90 -22.43
CA PRO A 278 3.16 -2.90 -23.13
C PRO A 278 2.98 -4.30 -22.54
N SER A 279 3.02 -5.33 -23.38
CA SER A 279 2.95 -6.72 -22.93
C SER A 279 4.07 -7.03 -21.93
N GLY A 280 3.74 -7.71 -20.84
CA GLY A 280 4.71 -8.04 -19.79
C GLY A 280 4.97 -6.93 -18.77
N PHE A 281 4.31 -5.78 -18.87
CA PHE A 281 4.41 -4.67 -17.91
C PHE A 281 3.07 -4.34 -17.24
N GLN A 282 3.13 -3.63 -16.12
CA GLN A 282 2.01 -3.06 -15.37
C GLN A 282 2.38 -1.71 -14.77
N VAL A 283 1.38 -0.85 -14.54
CA VAL A 283 1.57 0.37 -13.74
C VAL A 283 1.38 0.02 -12.28
N HIS A 284 2.41 0.25 -11.47
CA HIS A 284 2.42 -0.02 -10.05
C HIS A 284 2.52 1.29 -9.25
N HIS A 285 1.87 1.31 -8.10
CA HIS A 285 2.00 2.39 -7.13
C HIS A 285 3.19 2.09 -6.21
N LYS A 286 4.16 3.00 -6.13
CA LYS A 286 5.36 2.86 -5.29
C LYS A 286 4.99 2.76 -3.81
N LEU A 287 4.19 3.72 -3.33
CA LEU A 287 3.43 3.62 -2.09
C LEU A 287 2.00 3.19 -2.42
N PRO A 288 1.45 2.18 -1.75
CA PRO A 288 0.20 1.58 -2.13
C PRO A 288 -0.96 2.52 -1.81
N LEU A 289 -2.04 2.46 -2.59
CA LEU A 289 -3.27 3.22 -2.30
C LEU A 289 -3.97 2.76 -1.01
N ASP A 290 -3.63 1.58 -0.49
CA ASP A 290 -4.19 1.06 0.77
C ASP A 290 -3.58 1.78 2.00
N ASP A 291 -2.53 2.57 1.77
CA ASP A 291 -1.84 3.47 2.71
C ASP A 291 -1.66 4.85 2.04
N GLY A 292 -0.95 5.78 2.66
CA GLY A 292 -0.73 7.17 2.23
C GLY A 292 -0.27 7.43 0.78
N GLY A 293 -0.10 6.41 -0.06
CA GLY A 293 0.10 6.55 -1.50
C GLY A 293 -1.05 7.27 -2.22
N THR A 294 -0.69 8.03 -3.25
CA THR A 294 -1.59 8.84 -4.08
C THR A 294 -1.59 8.37 -5.53
N ASN A 295 -2.43 8.99 -6.36
CA ASN A 295 -2.44 8.78 -7.80
C ASN A 295 -1.50 9.72 -8.58
N ASP A 296 -0.63 10.44 -7.89
CA ASP A 296 0.35 11.33 -8.52
C ASP A 296 1.34 10.52 -9.35
N PHE A 297 1.77 11.07 -10.49
CA PHE A 297 2.69 10.37 -11.40
C PHE A 297 4.02 10.01 -10.74
N SER A 298 4.49 10.82 -9.78
CA SER A 298 5.69 10.54 -8.99
C SER A 298 5.57 9.25 -8.17
N ASN A 299 4.36 8.87 -7.75
CA ASN A 299 4.06 7.64 -7.03
C ASN A 299 3.79 6.45 -7.96
N LEU A 300 3.89 6.62 -9.28
CA LEU A 300 3.68 5.55 -10.25
C LEU A 300 5.01 5.09 -10.85
N VAL A 301 5.04 3.83 -11.25
CA VAL A 301 6.15 3.22 -12.00
C VAL A 301 5.58 2.22 -13.00
N LEU A 302 6.08 2.22 -14.23
CA LEU A 302 5.85 1.15 -15.20
C LEU A 302 6.85 0.02 -14.91
N ILE A 303 6.35 -1.10 -14.40
CA ILE A 303 7.17 -2.20 -13.92
C ILE A 303 6.92 -3.49 -14.70
N ARG A 304 7.98 -4.26 -14.93
CA ARG A 304 7.87 -5.61 -15.51
C ARG A 304 7.11 -6.55 -14.56
N ASN A 305 6.21 -7.35 -15.11
CA ASN A 305 5.28 -8.20 -14.35
C ASN A 305 5.99 -9.26 -13.50
N ALA A 306 7.05 -9.85 -14.06
CA ALA A 306 7.78 -10.92 -13.41
C ALA A 306 9.28 -10.85 -13.78
N PRO A 307 10.17 -11.06 -12.79
CA PRO A 307 9.85 -11.36 -11.39
C PRO A 307 9.55 -10.10 -10.52
N GLU A 308 9.76 -8.90 -11.05
CA GLU A 308 9.87 -7.64 -10.30
C GLU A 308 8.55 -7.25 -9.61
N HIS A 309 7.48 -6.99 -10.35
CA HIS A 309 6.19 -6.60 -9.76
C HIS A 309 5.64 -7.64 -8.77
N SER A 310 5.87 -8.91 -9.08
CA SER A 310 5.43 -10.02 -8.23
C SER A 310 6.17 -10.04 -6.88
N ALA A 311 7.44 -9.66 -6.83
CA ALA A 311 8.20 -9.59 -5.59
C ALA A 311 7.72 -8.46 -4.68
N PHE A 312 7.48 -7.26 -5.22
CA PHE A 312 6.89 -6.16 -4.46
C PHE A 312 5.52 -6.54 -3.92
N THR A 313 4.60 -6.99 -4.78
CA THR A 313 3.23 -7.34 -4.33
C THR A 313 3.20 -8.49 -3.32
N THR A 314 4.16 -9.42 -3.37
CA THR A 314 4.29 -10.49 -2.37
C THR A 314 4.75 -9.93 -1.03
N TYR A 315 5.78 -9.08 -1.03
CA TYR A 315 6.25 -8.41 0.18
C TYR A 315 5.14 -7.59 0.83
N GLN A 316 4.46 -6.74 0.04
CA GLN A 316 3.34 -5.91 0.49
C GLN A 316 2.26 -6.74 1.18
N LYS A 317 1.86 -7.88 0.60
CA LYS A 317 0.88 -8.77 1.22
C LYS A 317 1.39 -9.37 2.52
N GLN A 318 2.64 -9.80 2.58
CA GLN A 318 3.21 -10.44 3.78
C GLN A 318 3.28 -9.46 4.95
N THR A 319 3.64 -8.20 4.71
CA THR A 319 3.80 -7.19 5.76
C THR A 319 2.48 -6.53 6.17
N THR A 320 1.48 -6.49 5.29
CA THR A 320 0.20 -5.79 5.56
C THR A 320 -0.97 -6.72 5.92
N THR A 321 -0.77 -8.04 5.84
CA THR A 321 -1.80 -9.00 6.26
C THR A 321 -2.05 -8.89 7.76
N GLY A 322 -3.32 -8.75 8.15
CA GLY A 322 -3.73 -8.66 9.56
C GLY A 322 -3.90 -7.24 10.10
N ILE A 323 -3.48 -6.21 9.37
CA ILE A 323 -3.70 -4.80 9.76
C ILE A 323 -5.18 -4.44 9.53
N SER A 324 -5.86 -3.89 10.53
CA SER A 324 -7.24 -3.42 10.40
C SER A 324 -7.30 -1.98 9.87
N VAL A 325 -8.44 -1.58 9.31
CA VAL A 325 -8.62 -0.20 8.83
C VAL A 325 -8.50 0.76 10.01
N GLY A 326 -7.68 1.79 9.86
CA GLY A 326 -7.38 2.76 10.92
C GLY A 326 -6.21 2.37 11.84
N ASP A 327 -5.71 1.14 11.76
CA ASP A 327 -4.49 0.74 12.48
C ASP A 327 -3.25 1.29 11.77
N SER A 328 -2.23 1.59 12.57
CA SER A 328 -0.94 2.11 12.12
C SER A 328 0.22 1.23 12.62
N ILE A 329 1.20 0.98 11.76
CA ILE A 329 2.41 0.21 12.08
C ILE A 329 3.62 0.79 11.34
N GLU A 330 4.79 0.76 11.96
CA GLU A 330 6.04 1.12 11.30
C GLU A 330 6.57 -0.07 10.49
N LEU A 331 6.84 0.17 9.21
CA LEU A 331 7.31 -0.84 8.25
C LEU A 331 8.50 -0.32 7.46
N ASP A 332 9.42 -1.22 7.11
CA ASP A 332 10.36 -0.95 6.04
C ASP A 332 9.70 -1.22 4.68
N TRP A 333 9.65 -0.20 3.82
CA TRP A 333 8.93 -0.23 2.55
C TRP A 333 9.85 -0.08 1.34
N PRO A 334 9.91 -1.09 0.45
CA PRO A 334 10.73 -1.03 -0.74
C PRO A 334 10.05 -0.22 -1.85
N ILE A 335 10.75 0.80 -2.33
CA ILE A 335 10.32 1.74 -3.37
C ILE A 335 11.24 1.58 -4.59
N PRO A 336 10.73 1.10 -5.73
CA PRO A 336 11.51 1.06 -6.96
C PRO A 336 11.76 2.49 -7.48
N ASN A 337 13.01 2.76 -7.83
CA ASN A 337 13.43 4.06 -8.32
C ASN A 337 13.15 4.26 -9.81
N GLY A 338 12.72 5.47 -10.17
CA GLY A 338 12.44 5.89 -11.54
C GLY A 338 11.02 5.59 -12.02
N ASP A 339 10.78 5.82 -13.32
CA ASP A 339 9.46 5.69 -13.96
C ASP A 339 9.28 4.38 -14.73
N VAL A 340 10.38 3.70 -15.06
CA VAL A 340 10.39 2.37 -15.71
C VAL A 340 11.33 1.46 -14.92
N TYR A 341 10.85 0.26 -14.57
CA TYR A 341 11.58 -0.73 -13.78
C TYR A 341 11.49 -2.14 -14.40
N PRO A 342 12.58 -2.94 -14.42
CA PRO A 342 13.91 -2.64 -13.86
C PRO A 342 14.73 -1.69 -14.75
N ILE A 343 15.91 -1.30 -14.28
CA ILE A 343 16.93 -0.62 -15.10
C ILE A 343 17.97 -1.68 -15.51
N LYS A 344 18.49 -1.59 -16.74
CA LYS A 344 19.51 -2.51 -17.26
C LYS A 344 20.92 -1.99 -16.98
#